data_AF-A0A5A7YCI0-F1
#
_entry.id   AF-A0A5A7YCI0-F1
#
_cell.length_a   1.000
_cell.length_b   1.000
_cell.length_c   1.000
_cell.angle_alpha   90.00
_cell.angle_beta   90.00
_cell.angle_gamma   90.00
#
_symmetry.space_group_name_H-M   'P 1'
#
loop_
_entity.id
_entity.type
_entity.pdbx_description
1 polymer ?
#
loop_
_entity_poly.entity_id
_entity_poly.type
_entity_poly.pdbx_seq_one_letter_code
_entity_poly.pdbx_strand_id
1 'polypeptide(L)'
;MPNTIGEFDVDGGAWPPPAKRAELAHARADELRLRRADLASGVQTTSDAAALAQRRAAQAVERAAEAWRAAVYRHVEAQQAHLRAAAAHEQAAMTVGDDECDMHQSAAERHRSAAAFHGDTVAELSAIEPPGTAVSRRSPSAAVHR
;
A
#
# COMPACT_ATOMS: atom_id res chain seq x y z
N MET A 1 17.97 29.87 22.19
CA MET A 1 17.95 29.12 20.91
C MET A 1 17.01 27.93 21.07
N PRO A 2 15.71 28.06 20.82
CA PRO A 2 14.83 26.90 20.79
C PRO A 2 15.01 26.16 19.46
N ASN A 3 15.34 24.88 19.56
CA ASN A 3 15.67 23.99 18.45
C ASN A 3 14.38 23.56 17.75
N THR A 4 14.16 24.11 16.56
CA THR A 4 13.11 23.76 15.60
C THR A 4 13.41 22.37 15.02
N ILE A 5 13.00 21.32 15.72
CA ILE A 5 12.82 20.01 15.07
C ILE A 5 11.54 20.17 14.26
N GLY A 6 11.74 20.28 12.95
CA GLY A 6 10.70 20.51 11.96
C GLY A 6 9.48 19.64 12.19
N GLU A 7 8.42 20.33 12.56
CA GLU A 7 7.06 20.11 12.13
C GLU A 7 7.07 19.72 10.64
N PHE A 8 7.29 18.44 10.36
CA PHE A 8 7.00 17.87 9.05
C PHE A 8 5.48 17.82 8.96
N ASP A 9 4.97 18.86 8.34
CA ASP A 9 3.65 18.99 7.77
C ASP A 9 3.31 17.71 6.97
N VAL A 10 2.73 16.73 7.66
CA VAL A 10 2.20 15.48 7.10
C VAL A 10 0.73 15.67 6.75
N ASP A 11 0.36 16.78 6.11
CA ASP A 11 -0.93 16.96 5.44
C ASP A 11 -0.98 16.17 4.11
N GLY A 12 -0.59 14.89 4.19
CA GLY A 12 -0.76 13.86 3.17
C GLY A 12 -1.90 12.92 3.54
N GLY A 13 -3.09 13.47 3.81
CA GLY A 13 -4.35 12.75 3.99
C GLY A 13 -4.31 11.69 5.09
N ALA A 14 -4.54 12.10 6.34
CA ALA A 14 -4.75 11.18 7.45
C ALA A 14 -5.77 10.11 7.04
N TRP A 15 -5.29 8.87 6.88
CA TRP A 15 -6.16 7.74 6.58
C TRP A 15 -7.28 7.71 7.61
N PRO A 16 -8.55 7.56 7.20
CA PRO A 16 -9.65 7.51 8.15
C PRO A 16 -9.32 6.48 9.23
N PRO A 17 -9.66 6.74 10.50
CA PRO A 17 -9.40 5.79 11.58
C PRO A 17 -10.00 4.41 11.24
N PRO A 18 -9.49 3.30 11.79
CA PRO A 18 -9.92 1.95 11.42
C PRO A 18 -11.44 1.77 11.42
N ALA A 19 -12.13 2.32 12.41
CA ALA A 19 -13.59 2.31 12.49
C ALA A 19 -14.25 3.00 11.29
N LYS A 20 -13.75 4.17 10.88
CA LYS A 20 -14.29 4.90 9.73
C LYS A 20 -14.04 4.17 8.40
N ARG A 21 -12.90 3.48 8.27
CA ARG A 21 -12.64 2.63 7.09
C ARG A 21 -13.60 1.45 7.04
N ALA A 22 -13.87 0.81 8.17
CA ALA A 22 -14.83 -0.28 8.26
C ALA A 22 -16.25 0.18 7.92
N GLU A 23 -16.67 1.35 8.39
CA GLU A 23 -17.96 1.97 8.05
C GLU A 23 -18.08 2.21 6.53
N LEU A 24 -17.07 2.83 5.91
CA LEU A 24 -17.05 3.08 4.47
C LEU A 24 -17.06 1.78 3.65
N ALA A 25 -16.36 0.74 4.13
CA ALA A 25 -16.36 -0.57 3.48
C ALA A 25 -17.75 -1.24 3.55
N HIS A 26 -18.41 -1.19 4.70
CA HIS A 26 -19.77 -1.70 4.85
C HIS A 26 -20.76 -0.96 3.94
N ALA A 27 -20.76 0.38 3.95
CA ALA A 27 -21.63 1.17 3.11
C ALA A 27 -21.44 0.84 1.61
N ARG A 28 -20.18 0.62 1.18
CA ARG A 28 -19.89 0.21 -0.19
C ARG A 28 -20.40 -1.20 -0.51
N ALA A 29 -20.27 -2.14 0.43
CA ALA A 29 -20.78 -3.50 0.28
C ALA A 29 -22.31 -3.51 0.17
N ASP A 30 -23.00 -2.68 0.96
CA ASP A 30 -24.45 -2.50 0.88
C ASP A 30 -24.89 -1.95 -0.49
N GLU A 31 -24.23 -0.88 -0.97
CA GLU A 31 -24.49 -0.30 -2.29
C GLU A 31 -24.33 -1.34 -3.40
N LEU A 32 -23.25 -2.12 -3.37
CA LEU A 32 -22.99 -3.16 -4.37
C LEU A 32 -23.99 -4.32 -4.30
N ARG A 33 -24.43 -4.69 -3.09
CA ARG A 33 -25.45 -5.74 -2.90
C ARG A 33 -26.78 -5.33 -3.51
N LEU A 34 -27.24 -4.12 -3.19
CA LEU A 34 -28.46 -3.54 -3.77
C LEU A 34 -28.36 -3.50 -5.29
N ARG A 35 -27.22 -3.01 -5.83
CA ARG A 35 -27.05 -2.93 -7.27
C ARG A 35 -27.08 -4.29 -7.96
N ARG A 36 -26.50 -5.33 -7.33
CA ARG A 36 -26.56 -6.70 -7.86
C ARG A 36 -27.99 -7.25 -7.86
N ALA A 37 -28.79 -6.93 -6.84
CA ALA A 37 -30.19 -7.32 -6.78
C ALA A 37 -31.02 -6.64 -7.88
N ASP A 38 -30.86 -5.33 -8.06
CA ASP A 38 -31.52 -4.57 -9.14
C ASP A 38 -31.23 -5.19 -10.51
N LEU A 39 -29.94 -5.43 -10.81
CA LEU A 39 -29.53 -6.04 -12.07
C LEU A 39 -30.08 -7.46 -12.24
N ALA A 40 -30.09 -8.27 -11.18
CA ALA A 40 -30.65 -9.62 -11.21
C ALA A 40 -32.18 -9.62 -11.45
N SER A 41 -32.88 -8.60 -10.96
CA SER A 41 -34.32 -8.40 -11.21
C SER A 41 -34.64 -7.77 -12.57
N GLY A 42 -33.62 -7.48 -13.39
CA GLY A 42 -33.80 -6.92 -14.73
C GLY A 42 -34.03 -5.41 -14.77
N VAL A 43 -33.79 -4.70 -13.66
CA VAL A 43 -33.84 -3.23 -13.63
C VAL A 43 -32.78 -2.69 -14.59
N GLN A 44 -33.23 -1.89 -15.58
CA GLN A 44 -32.32 -1.32 -16.55
C GLN A 44 -31.32 -0.36 -15.90
N THR A 45 -30.10 -0.35 -16.43
CA THR A 45 -29.08 0.60 -15.99
C THR A 45 -29.39 1.99 -16.53
N THR A 46 -29.40 2.99 -15.65
CA THR A 46 -29.57 4.40 -16.03
C THR A 46 -28.21 5.01 -16.36
N SER A 47 -28.23 6.12 -17.13
CA SER A 47 -27.03 6.93 -17.39
C SER A 47 -26.35 7.39 -16.10
N ASP A 48 -27.15 7.77 -15.09
CA ASP A 48 -26.64 8.25 -13.81
C ASP A 48 -25.94 7.13 -13.01
N ALA A 49 -26.49 5.91 -13.04
CA ALA A 49 -25.87 4.76 -12.43
C ALA A 49 -24.55 4.39 -13.11
N ALA A 50 -24.50 4.49 -14.45
CA ALA A 50 -23.27 4.28 -15.21
C ALA A 50 -22.21 5.35 -14.89
N ALA A 51 -22.59 6.63 -14.84
CA ALA A 51 -21.70 7.73 -14.48
C ALA A 51 -21.18 7.61 -13.04
N LEU A 52 -22.04 7.21 -12.09
CA LEU A 52 -21.64 6.93 -10.72
C LEU A 52 -20.65 5.76 -10.67
N ALA A 53 -20.91 4.66 -11.36
CA ALA A 53 -20.02 3.51 -11.41
C ALA A 53 -18.63 3.88 -11.97
N GLN A 54 -18.59 4.70 -13.02
CA GLN A 54 -17.34 5.22 -13.58
C GLN A 54 -16.55 6.05 -12.54
N ARG A 55 -17.21 6.99 -11.84
CA ARG A 55 -16.57 7.76 -10.77
C ARG A 55 -16.04 6.86 -9.66
N ARG A 56 -16.81 5.86 -9.24
CA ARG A 56 -16.38 4.89 -8.22
C ARG A 56 -15.18 4.05 -8.67
N ALA A 57 -15.13 3.66 -9.93
CA ALA A 57 -13.98 2.95 -10.50
C ALA A 57 -12.72 3.81 -10.49
N ALA A 58 -12.81 5.08 -10.92
CA ALA A 58 -11.69 6.01 -10.87
C ALA A 58 -11.17 6.22 -9.44
N GLN A 59 -12.08 6.45 -8.48
CA GLN A 59 -11.74 6.56 -7.05
C GLN A 59 -11.13 5.28 -6.46
N ALA A 60 -11.49 4.10 -6.98
CA ALA A 60 -10.92 2.85 -6.53
C ALA A 60 -9.48 2.69 -7.03
N VAL A 61 -9.21 3.07 -8.28
CA VAL A 61 -7.86 3.07 -8.87
C VAL A 61 -6.94 4.03 -8.11
N GLU A 62 -7.39 5.24 -7.83
CA GLU A 62 -6.62 6.23 -7.07
C GLU A 62 -6.25 5.73 -5.67
N ARG A 63 -7.23 5.19 -4.91
CA ARG A 63 -6.98 4.61 -3.59
C ARG A 63 -6.05 3.40 -3.65
N ALA A 64 -6.13 2.58 -4.71
CA ALA A 64 -5.21 1.47 -4.90
C ALA A 64 -3.78 1.97 -5.14
N ALA A 65 -3.60 3.05 -5.89
CA ALA A 65 -2.29 3.65 -6.16
C ALA A 65 -1.67 4.26 -4.89
N GLU A 66 -2.49 4.93 -4.07
CA GLU A 66 -2.07 5.43 -2.75
C GLU A 66 -1.67 4.28 -1.82
N ALA A 67 -2.48 3.23 -1.76
CA ALA A 67 -2.18 2.06 -0.93
C ALA A 67 -0.89 1.35 -1.38
N TRP A 68 -0.67 1.24 -2.70
CA TRP A 68 0.56 0.68 -3.25
C TRP A 68 1.79 1.52 -2.85
N ARG A 69 1.74 2.85 -3.03
CA ARG A 69 2.84 3.75 -2.62
C ARG A 69 3.11 3.65 -1.11
N ALA A 70 2.06 3.65 -0.30
CA ALA A 70 2.17 3.52 1.14
C ALA A 70 2.71 2.14 1.58
N ALA A 71 2.44 1.08 0.83
CA ALA A 71 3.02 -0.25 1.09
C ALA A 71 4.51 -0.26 0.77
N VAL A 72 4.91 0.24 -0.40
CA VAL A 72 6.33 0.36 -0.80
C VAL A 72 7.09 1.17 0.24
N TYR A 73 6.58 2.34 0.63
CA TYR A 73 7.22 3.21 1.63
C TYR A 73 7.43 2.49 2.97
N ARG A 74 6.38 1.83 3.49
CA ARG A 74 6.48 1.11 4.77
C ARG A 74 7.45 -0.07 4.71
N HIS A 75 7.59 -0.73 3.58
CA HIS A 75 8.61 -1.77 3.43
C HIS A 75 10.03 -1.20 3.43
N VAL A 76 10.25 -0.04 2.79
CA VAL A 76 11.54 0.67 2.86
C VAL A 76 11.87 1.09 4.30
N GLU A 77 10.90 1.66 5.03
CA GLU A 77 11.09 2.04 6.44
C GLU A 77 11.41 0.83 7.31
N ALA A 78 10.68 -0.27 7.13
CA ALA A 78 10.88 -1.51 7.89
C ALA A 78 12.26 -2.13 7.59
N GLN A 79 12.69 -2.12 6.33
CA GLN A 79 14.04 -2.55 5.93
C GLN A 79 15.10 -1.73 6.68
N GLN A 80 15.00 -0.41 6.66
CA GLN A 80 15.96 0.47 7.35
C GLN A 80 15.96 0.26 8.87
N ALA A 81 14.78 0.08 9.47
CA ALA A 81 14.65 -0.20 10.90
C ALA A 81 15.35 -1.50 11.29
N HIS A 82 15.19 -2.56 10.48
CA HIS A 82 15.88 -3.83 10.70
C HIS A 82 17.39 -3.73 10.51
N LEU A 83 17.87 -2.98 9.51
CA LEU A 83 19.31 -2.76 9.34
C LEU A 83 19.93 -2.01 10.53
N ARG A 84 19.24 -0.98 11.06
CA ARG A 84 19.67 -0.29 12.28
C ARG A 84 19.69 -1.22 13.50
N ALA A 85 18.68 -2.08 13.64
CA ALA A 85 18.63 -3.07 14.72
C ALA A 85 19.76 -4.11 14.60
N ALA A 86 20.05 -4.59 13.40
CA ALA A 86 21.17 -5.49 13.15
C ALA A 86 22.51 -4.86 13.56
N ALA A 87 22.77 -3.63 13.12
CA ALA A 87 23.98 -2.89 13.47
C ALA A 87 24.12 -2.68 15.00
N ALA A 88 23.02 -2.39 15.70
CA ALA A 88 23.03 -2.24 17.16
C ALA A 88 23.39 -3.56 17.86
N HIS A 89 22.88 -4.69 17.38
CA HIS A 89 23.24 -6.01 17.91
C HIS A 89 24.68 -6.39 17.58
N GLU A 90 25.17 -6.10 16.38
CA GLU A 90 26.58 -6.31 16.01
C GLU A 90 27.51 -5.49 16.91
N GLN A 91 27.17 -4.22 17.18
CA GLN A 91 27.93 -3.38 18.11
C GLN A 91 27.91 -3.95 19.54
N ALA A 92 26.76 -4.45 20.01
CA ALA A 92 26.66 -5.06 21.32
C ALA A 92 27.53 -6.33 21.43
N ALA A 93 27.53 -7.18 20.39
CA ALA A 93 28.36 -8.39 20.33
C ALA A 93 29.85 -8.09 20.49
N MET A 94 30.33 -6.94 20.00
CA MET A 94 31.74 -6.52 20.15
C MET A 94 32.12 -6.12 21.59
N THR A 95 31.14 -5.94 22.47
CA THR A 95 31.35 -5.40 23.83
C THR A 95 31.08 -6.38 24.97
N VAL A 96 30.41 -7.50 24.68
CA VAL A 96 30.00 -8.51 25.67
C VAL A 96 30.97 -9.71 25.69
N GLY A 97 30.79 -10.62 26.64
CA GLY A 97 31.53 -11.89 26.68
C GLY A 97 31.02 -12.91 25.66
N ASP A 98 31.76 -14.02 25.51
CA ASP A 98 31.55 -15.01 24.44
C ASP A 98 30.11 -15.57 24.39
N ASP A 99 29.49 -15.89 25.53
CA ASP A 99 28.13 -16.47 25.57
C ASP A 99 27.04 -15.48 25.09
N GLU A 100 27.18 -14.19 25.39
CA GLU A 100 26.22 -13.15 24.96
C GLU A 100 26.51 -12.65 23.53
N CYS A 101 27.75 -12.81 23.08
CA CYS A 101 28.17 -12.47 21.71
C CYS A 101 27.36 -13.28 20.69
N ASP A 102 27.25 -14.59 20.87
CA ASP A 102 26.50 -15.48 19.97
C ASP A 102 25.00 -15.13 19.90
N MET A 103 24.42 -14.74 21.05
CA MET A 103 23.03 -14.29 21.11
C MET A 103 22.80 -13.02 20.29
N HIS A 104 23.72 -12.04 20.39
CA HIS A 104 23.65 -10.80 19.64
C HIS A 104 23.93 -11.01 18.15
N GLN A 105 24.89 -11.86 17.77
CA GLN A 105 25.16 -12.20 16.37
C GLN A 105 23.94 -12.88 15.72
N SER A 106 23.33 -13.83 16.43
CA SER A 106 22.09 -14.49 15.98
C SER A 106 20.93 -13.50 15.84
N ALA A 107 20.81 -12.52 16.74
CA ALA A 107 19.79 -11.47 16.64
C ALA A 107 20.03 -10.53 15.45
N ALA A 108 21.28 -10.14 15.22
CA ALA A 108 21.67 -9.33 14.07
C ALA A 108 21.34 -10.04 12.75
N GLU A 109 21.65 -11.34 12.65
CA GLU A 109 21.33 -12.14 11.47
C GLU A 109 19.83 -12.17 11.18
N ARG A 110 18.98 -12.44 12.18
CA ARG A 110 17.52 -12.40 12.01
C ARG A 110 17.03 -11.05 11.48
N HIS A 111 17.62 -9.95 11.96
CA HIS A 111 17.29 -8.63 11.47
C HIS A 111 17.77 -8.39 10.03
N ARG A 112 18.97 -8.86 9.65
CA ARG A 112 19.42 -8.79 8.24
C ARG A 112 18.52 -9.60 7.32
N SER A 113 18.09 -10.80 7.72
CA SER A 113 17.14 -11.61 6.94
C SER A 113 15.78 -10.91 6.79
N ALA A 114 15.26 -10.27 7.85
CA ALA A 114 14.03 -9.49 7.77
C ALA A 114 14.17 -8.25 6.88
N ALA A 115 15.32 -7.57 6.92
CA ALA A 115 15.64 -6.47 6.02
C ALA A 115 15.69 -6.92 4.55
N ALA A 116 16.31 -8.08 4.27
CA ALA A 116 16.33 -8.67 2.93
C ALA A 116 14.93 -8.97 2.42
N PHE A 117 14.08 -9.60 3.24
CA PHE A 117 12.69 -9.87 2.90
C PHE A 117 11.91 -8.60 2.49
N HIS A 118 12.07 -7.50 3.23
CA HIS A 118 11.44 -6.24 2.86
C HIS A 118 12.01 -5.63 1.58
N GLY A 119 13.33 -5.73 1.38
CA GLY A 119 13.98 -5.30 0.14
C GLY A 119 13.46 -6.06 -1.08
N ASP A 120 13.35 -7.38 -0.98
CA ASP A 120 12.82 -8.25 -2.04
C ASP A 120 11.34 -7.91 -2.33
N THR A 121 10.55 -7.67 -1.28
CA THR A 121 9.14 -7.24 -1.45
C THR A 121 9.04 -5.90 -2.18
N VAL A 122 9.92 -4.93 -1.89
CA VAL A 122 9.96 -3.65 -2.62
C VAL A 122 10.35 -3.85 -4.08
N ALA A 123 11.33 -4.72 -4.35
CA ALA A 123 11.74 -5.05 -5.71
C ALA A 123 10.60 -5.70 -6.50
N GLU A 124 9.87 -6.64 -5.90
CA GLU A 124 8.69 -7.27 -6.50
C GLU A 124 7.58 -6.24 -6.76
N LEU A 125 7.23 -5.42 -5.77
CA LEU A 125 6.22 -4.36 -5.91
C LEU A 125 6.58 -3.34 -7.00
N SER A 126 7.86 -3.05 -7.18
CA SER A 126 8.36 -2.12 -8.20
C SER A 126 8.39 -2.72 -9.61
N ALA A 127 8.46 -4.05 -9.72
CA ALA A 127 8.33 -4.76 -10.99
C ALA A 127 6.87 -4.84 -11.48
N ILE A 128 5.91 -4.68 -10.57
CA ILE A 128 4.49 -4.61 -10.88
C ILE A 128 4.11 -3.18 -11.29
N GLU A 129 3.36 -3.02 -12.38
CA GLU A 129 2.84 -1.72 -12.81
C GLU A 129 1.92 -1.14 -11.72
N PRO A 130 2.11 0.12 -11.27
CA PRO A 130 1.25 0.70 -10.24
C PRO A 130 -0.19 0.80 -10.76
N PRO A 131 -1.20 0.52 -9.94
CA PRO A 131 -2.59 0.49 -10.39
C PRO A 131 -2.99 1.84 -11.00
N GLY A 132 -3.61 1.78 -12.19
CA GLY A 132 -4.07 2.96 -12.94
C GLY A 132 -3.16 3.44 -14.08
N THR A 133 -1.99 2.83 -14.27
CA THR A 133 -1.07 3.16 -15.37
C THR A 133 -1.40 2.49 -16.71
N ALA A 134 -2.19 1.42 -16.70
CA ALA A 134 -2.59 0.66 -17.90
C ALA A 134 -3.58 1.37 -18.86
N VAL A 135 -3.81 2.68 -18.74
CA VAL A 135 -4.70 3.47 -19.61
C VAL A 135 -3.92 4.07 -20.79
N SER A 136 -3.26 3.26 -21.62
CA SER A 136 -2.76 3.76 -22.93
C SER A 136 -2.27 2.71 -23.94
N ARG A 137 -2.90 1.52 -24.06
CA ARG A 137 -2.52 0.56 -25.13
C ARG A 137 -3.64 -0.06 -25.95
N ARG A 138 -4.89 0.39 -25.80
CA ARG A 138 -5.96 0.06 -26.75
C ARG A 138 -6.46 1.31 -27.44
N SER A 139 -5.79 1.67 -28.53
CA SER A 139 -6.37 2.52 -29.56
C SER A 139 -7.71 1.92 -30.01
N PRO A 140 -8.77 2.70 -30.21
CA PRO A 140 -9.98 2.18 -30.84
C PRO A 140 -9.63 1.82 -32.29
N SER A 141 -9.70 0.53 -32.60
CA SER A 141 -9.66 0.03 -33.97
C SER A 141 -10.78 0.73 -34.74
N ALA A 142 -10.41 1.54 -35.73
CA ALA A 142 -11.34 2.22 -36.61
C ALA A 142 -12.35 1.21 -37.15
N ALA A 143 -13.63 1.51 -36.94
CA ALA A 143 -14.72 0.77 -37.55
C ALA A 143 -14.58 0.86 -39.07
N VAL A 144 -14.46 -0.31 -39.69
CA VAL A 144 -14.62 -0.50 -41.13
C VAL A 144 -16.04 -0.09 -41.50
N HIS A 145 -16.18 1.03 -42.20
CA HIS A 145 -17.38 1.32 -42.96
C HIS A 145 -17.28 0.62 -44.32
N ARG A 146 -18.21 -0.30 -44.58
CA ARG A 146 -18.71 -0.65 -45.92
C ARG A 146 -20.20 -0.38 -45.94
#